data_AF-A0A180FYE9-F1
#
_entry.id   AF-A0A180FYE9-F1
#
_cell.length_a   1.000
_cell.length_b   1.000
_cell.length_c   1.000
_cell.angle_alpha   90.00
_cell.angle_beta   90.00
_cell.angle_gamma   90.00
#
_symmetry.space_group_name_H-M   'P 1'
#
loop_
_entity.id
_entity.type
_entity.pdbx_description
1 polymer ?
#
loop_
_entity_poly.entity_id
_entity_poly.type
_entity_poly.pdbx_seq_one_letter_code
_entity_poly.pdbx_strand_id
1 'polypeptide(L)'
;MATISTKDELNNLPMLLGTSNYPLWIKRMEGYLAHKKLDSVLANDPGLDPAAGVREQLRESAYIIGTKLSDRIYNGTVRGTANTNGYELWTKIKRMYGRGTTHNNQRAIARWNQLCYNGDLTIFIEQVESCLAQFDAISFDLPEKTICGTIIAKIAKKRKGITDPLISNVELMENLDLLLETLRDIANYDDATHHKPNYAEKQATALSSNGRTRPPPKCKNGVDNPEASYSEENCWALHPEKRP
;
A
#
# COMPACT_ATOMS: atom_id res chain seq x y z
N MET A 1 30.00 -20.56 8.68
CA MET A 1 28.86 -20.11 7.86
C MET A 1 28.15 -21.37 7.38
N ALA A 2 26.90 -21.59 7.81
CA ALA A 2 26.15 -22.76 7.37
C ALA A 2 25.82 -22.61 5.87
N THR A 3 26.23 -23.59 5.07
CA THR A 3 25.81 -23.73 3.67
C THR A 3 24.32 -24.02 3.65
N ILE A 4 23.52 -23.00 3.34
CA ILE A 4 22.07 -23.15 3.15
C ILE A 4 21.85 -24.08 1.95
N SER A 5 21.02 -25.11 2.11
CA SER A 5 20.70 -26.03 1.02
C SER A 5 19.95 -25.31 -0.08
N THR A 6 20.21 -25.65 -1.35
CA THR A 6 19.47 -25.12 -2.52
C THR A 6 17.96 -25.24 -2.34
N LYS A 7 17.47 -26.25 -1.61
CA LYS A 7 16.05 -26.42 -1.29
C LYS A 7 15.50 -25.29 -0.41
N ASP A 8 16.27 -24.87 0.60
CA ASP A 8 15.87 -23.80 1.52
C ASP A 8 15.92 -22.43 0.85
N GLU A 9 16.90 -22.22 -0.05
CA GLU A 9 16.97 -21.02 -0.88
C GLU A 9 15.75 -20.91 -1.81
N LEU A 10 15.36 -22.01 -2.45
CA LEU A 10 14.21 -22.05 -3.33
C LEU A 10 12.92 -21.79 -2.56
N ASN A 11 12.77 -22.22 -1.31
CA ASN A 11 11.54 -21.99 -0.52
C ASN A 11 11.19 -20.51 -0.38
N ASN A 12 12.18 -19.61 -0.43
CA ASN A 12 11.97 -18.16 -0.32
C ASN A 12 11.56 -17.50 -1.65
N LEU A 13 11.59 -18.24 -2.77
CA LEU A 13 11.19 -17.71 -4.07
C LEU A 13 9.70 -17.94 -4.34
N PRO A 14 9.01 -16.92 -4.89
CA PRO A 14 7.58 -17.03 -5.21
C PRO A 14 7.33 -18.05 -6.32
N MET A 15 6.15 -18.68 -6.29
CA MET A 15 5.63 -19.49 -7.40
C MET A 15 4.95 -18.59 -8.43
N LEU A 16 5.18 -18.80 -9.73
CA LEU A 16 4.42 -18.12 -10.77
C LEU A 16 3.00 -18.70 -10.83
N LEU A 17 2.00 -17.86 -10.51
CA LEU A 17 0.59 -18.23 -10.52
C LEU A 17 -0.12 -17.65 -11.75
N GLY A 18 0.42 -16.56 -12.29
CA GLY A 18 -0.05 -15.94 -13.52
C GLY A 18 0.43 -14.50 -13.61
N THR A 19 -0.31 -13.69 -14.34
CA THR A 19 0.12 -12.34 -14.69
C THR A 19 0.03 -11.35 -13.53
N SER A 20 -0.83 -11.62 -12.54
CA SER A 20 -0.96 -10.76 -11.36
C SER A 20 0.32 -10.73 -10.52
N ASN A 21 1.00 -11.86 -10.39
CA ASN A 21 2.21 -11.97 -9.59
C ASN A 21 3.51 -12.05 -10.42
N TYR A 22 3.39 -12.06 -11.75
CA TYR A 22 4.53 -12.07 -12.66
C TYR A 22 5.55 -10.96 -12.38
N PRO A 23 5.17 -9.68 -12.13
CA PRO A 23 6.15 -8.61 -11.89
C PRO A 23 7.06 -8.86 -10.68
N LEU A 24 6.48 -9.36 -9.58
CA LEU A 24 7.25 -9.72 -8.40
C LEU A 24 8.08 -10.99 -8.66
N TRP A 25 7.48 -11.97 -9.31
CA TRP A 25 8.13 -13.24 -9.64
C TRP A 25 9.37 -13.03 -10.51
N ILE A 26 9.26 -12.25 -11.59
CA ILE A 26 10.36 -12.05 -12.53
C ILE A 26 11.54 -11.35 -11.85
N LYS A 27 11.29 -10.27 -11.08
CA LYS A 27 12.33 -9.54 -10.33
C LYS A 27 13.07 -10.46 -9.34
N ARG A 28 12.34 -11.31 -8.60
CA ARG A 28 12.93 -12.25 -7.62
C ARG A 28 13.72 -13.37 -8.31
N MET A 29 13.20 -13.91 -9.40
CA MET A 29 13.87 -14.96 -10.16
C MET A 29 15.13 -14.44 -10.87
N GLU A 30 15.08 -13.25 -11.47
CA GLU A 30 16.26 -12.62 -12.09
C GLU A 30 17.38 -12.43 -11.07
N GLY A 31 17.07 -11.89 -9.89
CA GLY A 31 18.05 -11.73 -8.81
C GLY A 31 18.65 -13.07 -8.36
N TYR A 32 17.84 -14.12 -8.23
CA TYR A 32 18.31 -15.44 -7.83
C TYR A 32 19.18 -16.12 -8.90
N LEU A 33 18.75 -16.06 -10.17
CA LEU A 33 19.48 -16.66 -11.28
C LEU A 33 20.81 -15.93 -11.53
N ALA A 34 20.86 -14.61 -11.36
CA ALA A 34 22.11 -13.85 -11.36
C ALA A 34 23.04 -14.26 -10.20
N HIS A 35 22.50 -14.45 -8.99
CA HIS A 35 23.28 -14.96 -7.86
C HIS A 35 23.89 -16.35 -8.12
N LYS A 36 23.16 -17.22 -8.84
CA LYS A 36 23.66 -18.53 -9.30
C LYS A 36 24.55 -18.46 -10.55
N LYS A 37 24.78 -17.28 -11.13
CA LYS A 37 25.55 -17.06 -12.37
C LYS A 37 24.95 -17.77 -13.59
N LEU A 38 23.63 -17.89 -13.61
CA LEU A 38 22.85 -18.51 -14.69
C LEU A 38 22.20 -17.47 -15.62
N ASP A 39 22.26 -16.19 -15.28
CA ASP A 39 21.74 -15.08 -16.07
C ASP A 39 22.31 -15.01 -17.49
N SER A 40 23.61 -15.25 -17.64
CA SER A 40 24.30 -15.21 -18.94
C SER A 40 23.75 -16.21 -19.95
N VAL A 41 23.47 -17.46 -19.53
CA VAL A 41 22.91 -18.51 -20.40
C VAL A 41 21.43 -18.31 -20.71
N LEU A 42 20.74 -17.47 -19.93
CA LEU A 42 19.34 -17.12 -20.14
C LEU A 42 19.16 -15.86 -21.00
N ALA A 43 20.20 -15.04 -21.13
CA ALA A 43 20.22 -13.85 -21.96
C ALA A 43 20.59 -14.15 -23.41
N ASN A 44 21.47 -15.12 -23.63
CA ASN A 44 22.06 -15.42 -24.94
C ASN A 44 21.53 -16.75 -25.49
N ASP A 45 21.15 -16.76 -26.76
CA ASP A 45 20.77 -18.00 -27.44
C ASP A 45 21.97 -18.98 -27.45
N PRO A 46 21.85 -20.16 -26.84
CA PRO A 46 22.95 -21.12 -26.77
C PRO A 46 23.27 -21.81 -28.10
N GLY A 47 22.42 -21.65 -29.12
CA GLY A 47 22.56 -22.34 -30.41
C GLY A 47 22.18 -23.83 -30.35
N LEU A 48 22.44 -24.55 -31.44
CA LEU A 48 21.99 -25.95 -31.61
C LEU A 48 22.83 -26.97 -30.81
N ASP A 49 24.12 -26.72 -30.59
CA ASP A 49 25.01 -27.62 -29.83
C ASP A 49 25.92 -26.83 -28.87
N PRO A 50 25.37 -26.36 -27.74
CA PRO A 50 26.16 -25.66 -26.74
C PRO A 50 27.19 -26.57 -26.05
N ALA A 51 28.30 -25.97 -25.62
CA ALA A 51 29.33 -26.66 -24.86
C ALA A 51 28.77 -27.36 -23.61
N ALA A 52 29.42 -28.45 -23.16
CA ALA A 52 28.91 -29.28 -22.07
C ALA A 52 28.60 -28.50 -20.78
N GLY A 53 29.45 -27.54 -20.39
CA GLY A 53 29.20 -26.68 -19.23
C GLY A 53 27.98 -25.78 -19.39
N VAL A 54 27.75 -25.24 -20.58
CA VAL A 54 26.57 -24.43 -20.91
C VAL A 54 25.30 -25.30 -20.90
N ARG A 55 25.36 -26.53 -21.42
CA ARG A 55 24.24 -27.49 -21.32
C ARG A 55 23.84 -27.77 -19.88
N GLU A 56 24.80 -27.91 -18.98
CA GLU A 56 24.50 -28.16 -17.57
C GLU A 56 23.84 -26.94 -16.92
N GLN A 57 24.36 -25.74 -17.18
CA GLN A 57 23.75 -24.49 -16.71
C GLN A 57 22.33 -24.30 -17.26
N LEU A 58 22.07 -24.65 -18.52
CA LEU A 58 20.73 -24.61 -19.12
C LEU A 58 19.76 -25.57 -18.42
N ARG A 59 20.21 -26.79 -18.07
CA ARG A 59 19.40 -27.77 -17.35
C ARG A 59 19.13 -27.33 -15.92
N GLU A 60 20.14 -26.83 -15.22
CA GLU A 60 20.00 -26.29 -13.87
C GLU A 60 19.00 -25.13 -13.86
N SER A 61 19.13 -24.22 -14.81
CA SER A 61 18.19 -23.10 -14.98
C SER A 61 16.77 -23.59 -15.27
N ALA A 62 16.61 -24.55 -16.19
CA ALA A 62 15.30 -25.13 -16.50
C ALA A 62 14.64 -25.78 -15.28
N TYR A 63 15.43 -26.50 -14.47
CA TYR A 63 14.97 -27.11 -13.23
C TYR A 63 14.51 -26.05 -12.23
N ILE A 64 15.36 -25.06 -11.92
CA ILE A 64 15.05 -23.99 -10.97
C ILE A 64 13.77 -23.25 -11.40
N ILE A 65 13.71 -22.80 -12.66
CA ILE A 65 12.55 -22.09 -13.21
C ILE A 65 11.32 -22.99 -13.13
N GLY A 66 11.43 -24.24 -13.57
CA GLY A 66 10.34 -25.22 -13.58
C GLY A 66 9.74 -25.47 -12.19
N THR A 67 10.56 -25.60 -11.15
CA THR A 67 10.07 -25.75 -9.77
C THR A 67 9.33 -24.53 -9.23
N LYS A 68 9.47 -23.38 -9.89
CA LYS A 68 8.83 -22.11 -9.53
C LYS A 68 7.67 -21.74 -10.44
N LEU A 69 7.12 -22.71 -11.19
CA LEU A 69 5.88 -22.59 -11.94
C LEU A 69 4.77 -23.39 -11.29
N SER A 70 3.57 -22.81 -11.17
CA SER A 70 2.38 -23.62 -10.84
C SER A 70 2.15 -24.70 -11.90
N ASP A 71 1.58 -25.84 -11.51
CA ASP A 71 1.33 -26.98 -12.42
C ASP A 71 0.61 -26.58 -13.71
N ARG A 72 -0.36 -25.67 -13.60
CA ARG A 72 -1.09 -25.13 -14.75
C ARG A 72 -0.15 -24.44 -15.76
N ILE A 73 0.77 -23.60 -15.27
CA ILE A 73 1.72 -22.88 -16.12
C ILE A 73 2.79 -23.85 -16.61
N TYR A 74 3.27 -24.75 -15.76
CA TYR A 74 4.24 -25.77 -16.12
C TYR A 74 3.73 -26.60 -17.31
N ASN A 75 2.54 -27.18 -17.21
CA ASN A 75 1.95 -28.02 -18.27
C ASN A 75 1.67 -27.26 -19.59
N GLY A 76 1.37 -25.96 -19.50
CA GLY A 76 1.19 -25.11 -20.68
C GLY A 76 2.52 -24.66 -21.33
N THR A 77 3.58 -24.54 -20.53
CA THR A 77 4.82 -23.88 -20.94
C THR A 77 5.93 -24.88 -21.24
N VAL A 78 6.11 -25.88 -20.40
CA VAL A 78 7.16 -26.90 -20.48
C VAL A 78 6.72 -28.02 -21.41
N ARG A 79 7.13 -27.92 -22.68
CA ARG A 79 6.92 -28.94 -23.71
C ARG A 79 8.18 -29.05 -24.58
N GLY A 80 8.47 -30.24 -25.08
CA GLY A 80 9.65 -30.49 -25.91
C GLY A 80 10.94 -30.23 -25.13
N THR A 81 11.86 -29.49 -25.75
CA THR A 81 13.20 -29.16 -25.24
C THR A 81 13.21 -28.18 -24.06
N ALA A 82 12.11 -27.45 -23.82
CA ALA A 82 12.01 -26.47 -22.73
C ALA A 82 12.10 -27.09 -21.32
N ASN A 83 12.01 -28.42 -21.18
CA ASN A 83 12.23 -29.12 -19.91
C ASN A 83 13.71 -29.19 -19.50
N THR A 84 14.62 -29.02 -20.45
CA THR A 84 16.07 -29.15 -20.28
C THR A 84 16.82 -27.93 -20.78
N ASN A 85 16.15 -27.02 -21.48
CA ASN A 85 16.69 -25.76 -21.97
C ASN A 85 16.09 -24.57 -21.21
N GLY A 86 16.84 -24.06 -20.22
CA GLY A 86 16.42 -22.92 -19.41
C GLY A 86 16.22 -21.65 -20.23
N TYR A 87 17.02 -21.42 -21.26
CA TYR A 87 16.89 -20.25 -22.16
C TYR A 87 15.53 -20.26 -22.87
N GLU A 88 15.14 -21.40 -23.45
CA GLU A 88 13.85 -21.54 -24.13
C GLU A 88 12.68 -21.34 -23.16
N LEU A 89 12.75 -21.97 -21.97
CA LEU A 89 11.71 -21.84 -20.95
C LEU A 89 11.56 -20.39 -20.48
N TRP A 90 12.69 -19.76 -20.14
CA TRP A 90 12.74 -18.37 -19.67
C TRP A 90 12.21 -17.39 -20.73
N THR A 91 12.65 -17.54 -21.97
CA THR A 91 12.20 -16.73 -23.10
C THR A 91 10.70 -16.89 -23.35
N LYS A 92 10.19 -18.13 -23.25
CA LYS A 92 8.76 -18.40 -23.41
C LYS A 92 7.93 -17.74 -22.31
N ILE A 93 8.37 -17.81 -21.05
CA ILE A 93 7.70 -17.15 -19.92
C ILE A 93 7.70 -15.64 -20.11
N LYS A 94 8.86 -15.03 -20.38
CA LYS A 94 8.96 -13.59 -20.64
C LYS A 94 8.05 -13.17 -21.80
N ARG A 95 7.98 -13.95 -22.87
CA ARG A 95 7.06 -13.68 -23.99
C ARG A 95 5.58 -13.73 -23.59
N MET A 96 5.20 -14.72 -22.78
CA MET A 96 3.80 -14.90 -22.36
C MET A 96 3.34 -13.84 -21.38
N TYR A 97 4.20 -13.45 -20.44
CA TYR A 97 3.80 -12.63 -19.29
C TYR A 97 4.42 -11.23 -19.26
N GLY A 98 5.64 -11.06 -19.76
CA GLY A 98 6.40 -9.80 -19.71
C GLY A 98 6.53 -9.07 -21.05
N ARG A 99 6.00 -9.62 -22.15
CA ARG A 99 5.91 -8.86 -23.39
C ARG A 99 4.63 -8.04 -23.38
N GLY A 100 4.73 -6.78 -23.77
CA GLY A 100 3.62 -5.85 -24.03
C GLY A 100 2.77 -6.27 -25.24
N THR A 101 2.27 -7.50 -25.25
CA THR A 101 1.28 -7.96 -26.22
C THR A 101 -0.03 -7.21 -26.00
N THR A 102 -0.83 -7.03 -27.05
CA THR A 102 -2.14 -6.38 -26.94
C THR A 102 -2.99 -6.95 -25.80
N HIS A 103 -3.01 -8.28 -25.66
CA HIS A 103 -3.74 -8.94 -24.58
C HIS A 103 -3.20 -8.59 -23.18
N ASN A 104 -1.88 -8.58 -22.99
CA ASN A 104 -1.27 -8.22 -21.70
C ASN A 104 -1.52 -6.76 -21.34
N ASN A 105 -1.37 -5.85 -22.32
CA ASN A 105 -1.64 -4.43 -22.14
C ASN A 105 -3.11 -4.19 -21.78
N GLN A 106 -4.05 -4.79 -22.52
CA GLN A 106 -5.48 -4.65 -22.24
C GLN A 106 -5.85 -5.14 -20.84
N ARG A 107 -5.28 -6.26 -20.38
CA ARG A 107 -5.53 -6.76 -19.02
C ARG A 107 -4.95 -5.83 -17.95
N ALA A 108 -3.74 -5.29 -18.16
CA ALA A 108 -3.13 -4.34 -17.22
C ALA A 108 -3.95 -3.03 -17.14
N ILE A 109 -4.36 -2.49 -18.29
CA ILE A 109 -5.24 -1.32 -18.36
C ILE A 109 -6.59 -1.60 -17.70
N ALA A 110 -7.20 -2.76 -17.94
CA ALA A 110 -8.47 -3.14 -17.31
C ALA A 110 -8.35 -3.17 -15.77
N ARG A 111 -7.28 -3.76 -15.25
CA ARG A 111 -6.99 -3.79 -13.79
C ARG A 111 -6.80 -2.37 -13.25
N TRP A 112 -6.01 -1.55 -13.94
CA TRP A 112 -5.80 -0.14 -13.59
C TRP A 112 -7.11 0.65 -13.57
N ASN A 113 -7.99 0.44 -14.55
CA ASN A 113 -9.27 1.14 -14.63
C ASN A 113 -10.24 0.70 -13.52
N GLN A 114 -10.26 -0.59 -13.18
CA GLN A 114 -11.09 -1.16 -12.11
C GLN A 114 -10.62 -0.77 -10.71
N LEU A 115 -9.37 -0.33 -10.56
CA LEU A 115 -8.83 0.13 -9.29
C LEU A 115 -9.69 1.27 -8.72
N CYS A 116 -10.13 1.11 -7.48
CA CYS A 116 -10.99 2.06 -6.79
C CYS A 116 -10.56 2.21 -5.33
N TYR A 117 -10.49 3.47 -4.88
CA TYR A 117 -10.24 3.77 -3.47
C TYR A 117 -11.47 3.37 -2.64
N ASN A 118 -11.25 2.59 -1.57
CA ASN A 118 -12.31 2.01 -0.75
C ASN A 118 -12.29 2.45 0.73
N GLY A 119 -11.56 3.53 1.04
CA GLY A 119 -11.50 4.10 2.39
C GLY A 119 -10.16 3.86 3.08
N ASP A 120 -9.47 2.77 2.73
CA ASP A 120 -8.14 2.46 3.22
C ASP A 120 -7.09 2.96 2.20
N LEU A 121 -6.28 3.94 2.60
CA LEU A 121 -5.30 4.56 1.73
C LEU A 121 -4.05 3.68 1.56
N THR A 122 -3.66 2.95 2.61
CA THR A 122 -2.54 2.01 2.60
C THR A 122 -2.79 0.88 1.60
N ILE A 123 -3.93 0.21 1.70
CA ILE A 123 -4.32 -0.85 0.75
C ILE A 123 -4.42 -0.31 -0.67
N PHE A 124 -4.94 0.91 -0.84
CA PHE A 124 -5.05 1.52 -2.16
C PHE A 124 -3.67 1.81 -2.78
N ILE A 125 -2.72 2.34 -2.01
CA ILE A 125 -1.34 2.58 -2.46
C ILE A 125 -0.69 1.25 -2.88
N GLU A 126 -0.79 0.20 -2.07
CA GLU A 126 -0.25 -1.13 -2.42
C GLU A 126 -0.82 -1.66 -3.75
N GLN A 127 -2.13 -1.45 -3.98
CA GLN A 127 -2.77 -1.85 -5.22
C GLN A 127 -2.34 -0.99 -6.42
N VAL A 128 -2.11 0.31 -6.23
CA VAL A 128 -1.53 1.22 -7.23
C VAL A 128 -0.15 0.71 -7.62
N GLU A 129 0.74 0.50 -6.65
CA GLU A 129 2.11 0.00 -6.89
C GLU A 129 2.13 -1.36 -7.57
N SER A 130 1.20 -2.25 -7.20
CA SER A 130 1.02 -3.53 -7.89
C SER A 130 0.67 -3.35 -9.38
N CYS A 131 -0.13 -2.34 -9.73
CA CYS A 131 -0.45 -2.06 -11.13
C CYS A 131 0.72 -1.41 -11.87
N LEU A 132 1.44 -0.47 -11.23
CA LEU A 132 2.63 0.17 -11.80
C LEU A 132 3.72 -0.87 -12.10
N ALA A 133 3.98 -1.76 -11.15
CA ALA A 133 4.92 -2.88 -11.37
C ALA A 133 4.49 -3.77 -12.53
N GLN A 134 3.18 -3.92 -12.80
CA GLN A 134 2.68 -4.65 -13.95
C GLN A 134 2.94 -3.91 -15.26
N PHE A 135 2.78 -2.58 -15.29
CA PHE A 135 3.12 -1.75 -16.45
C PHE A 135 4.62 -1.83 -16.77
N ASP A 136 5.48 -1.70 -15.77
CA ASP A 136 6.94 -1.84 -15.94
C ASP A 136 7.29 -3.22 -16.51
N ALA A 137 6.71 -4.27 -15.94
CA ALA A 137 7.00 -5.66 -16.32
C ALA A 137 6.59 -6.00 -17.76
N ILE A 138 5.70 -5.23 -18.37
CA ILE A 138 5.27 -5.40 -19.78
C ILE A 138 5.79 -4.28 -20.69
N SER A 139 6.61 -3.37 -20.15
CA SER A 139 7.10 -2.16 -20.85
C SER A 139 5.95 -1.32 -21.42
N PHE A 140 4.90 -1.11 -20.62
CA PHE A 140 3.78 -0.25 -20.98
C PHE A 140 3.98 1.15 -20.41
N ASP A 141 4.34 2.08 -21.27
CA ASP A 141 4.65 3.45 -20.86
C ASP A 141 3.38 4.31 -20.84
N LEU A 142 3.12 4.92 -19.68
CA LEU A 142 2.12 5.96 -19.49
C LEU A 142 2.84 7.23 -19.00
N PRO A 143 2.45 8.43 -19.47
CA PRO A 143 3.00 9.66 -18.92
C PRO A 143 2.72 9.76 -17.42
N GLU A 144 3.74 10.07 -16.61
CA GLU A 144 3.60 10.17 -15.13
C GLU A 144 2.45 11.10 -14.72
N LYS A 145 2.32 12.26 -15.36
CA LYS A 145 1.21 13.19 -15.14
C LYS A 145 -0.18 12.57 -15.30
N THR A 146 -0.32 11.64 -16.25
CA THR A 146 -1.56 10.91 -16.49
C THR A 146 -1.81 9.90 -15.38
N ILE A 147 -0.75 9.25 -14.88
CA ILE A 147 -0.81 8.32 -13.75
C ILE A 147 -1.22 9.09 -12.49
N CYS A 148 -0.50 10.16 -12.13
CA CYS A 148 -0.76 11.00 -10.96
C CYS A 148 -2.20 11.52 -10.95
N GLY A 149 -2.64 12.14 -12.06
CA GLY A 149 -4.01 12.63 -12.20
C GLY A 149 -5.06 11.52 -12.06
N THR A 150 -4.78 10.31 -12.57
CA THR A 150 -5.70 9.18 -12.45
C THR A 150 -5.79 8.66 -11.02
N ILE A 151 -4.67 8.58 -10.29
CA ILE A 151 -4.63 8.19 -8.87
C ILE A 151 -5.49 9.17 -8.05
N ILE A 152 -5.24 10.46 -8.20
CA ILE A 152 -5.95 11.49 -7.45
C ILE A 152 -7.44 11.49 -7.81
N ALA A 153 -7.80 11.35 -9.09
CA ALA A 153 -9.20 11.25 -9.51
C ALA A 153 -9.91 10.02 -8.88
N LYS A 154 -9.21 8.90 -8.68
CA LYS A 154 -9.78 7.71 -8.00
C LYS A 154 -10.03 7.95 -6.51
N ILE A 155 -9.15 8.68 -5.83
CA ILE A 155 -9.32 9.06 -4.42
C ILE A 155 -10.43 10.11 -4.26
N ALA A 156 -10.47 11.11 -5.15
CA ALA A 156 -11.41 12.22 -5.12
C ALA A 156 -12.88 11.77 -5.14
N LYS A 157 -13.16 10.60 -5.74
CA LYS A 157 -14.51 10.00 -5.75
C LYS A 157 -15.10 9.80 -4.34
N LYS A 158 -14.27 9.51 -3.34
CA LYS A 158 -14.73 9.29 -1.95
C LYS A 158 -14.19 10.31 -0.96
N ARG A 159 -13.05 10.96 -1.23
CA ARG A 159 -12.41 11.88 -0.29
C ARG A 159 -11.92 13.16 -0.97
N LYS A 160 -12.87 14.00 -1.42
CA LYS A 160 -12.59 15.27 -2.11
C LYS A 160 -11.70 16.23 -1.30
N GLY A 161 -11.89 16.28 0.02
CA GLY A 161 -11.19 17.23 0.89
C GLY A 161 -9.67 17.09 0.92
N ILE A 162 -9.12 15.90 0.62
CA ILE A 162 -7.67 15.71 0.54
C ILE A 162 -7.13 15.89 -0.89
N THR A 163 -7.99 15.84 -1.91
CA THR A 163 -7.53 15.85 -3.30
C THR A 163 -7.35 17.24 -3.86
N ASP A 164 -8.09 18.24 -3.40
CA ASP A 164 -8.00 19.61 -3.91
C ASP A 164 -6.60 20.25 -3.70
N PRO A 165 -5.95 20.07 -2.52
CA PRO A 165 -4.56 20.51 -2.33
C PRO A 165 -3.56 19.74 -3.19
N LEU A 166 -3.79 18.44 -3.43
CA LEU A 166 -2.90 17.58 -4.22
C LEU A 166 -2.93 17.96 -5.70
N ILE A 167 -4.12 18.22 -6.26
CA ILE A 167 -4.30 18.64 -7.66
C ILE A 167 -3.65 20.01 -7.92
N SER A 168 -3.72 20.91 -6.94
CA SER A 168 -3.19 22.27 -7.07
C SER A 168 -1.66 22.32 -7.03
N ASN A 169 -1.00 21.27 -6.55
CA ASN A 169 0.45 21.17 -6.47
C ASN A 169 1.01 20.54 -7.76
N VAL A 170 1.65 21.37 -8.59
CA VAL A 170 2.23 20.96 -9.88
C VAL A 170 3.32 19.90 -9.70
N GLU A 171 4.15 19.99 -8.65
CA GLU A 171 5.24 19.04 -8.42
C GLU A 171 4.70 17.62 -8.14
N LEU A 172 3.62 17.50 -7.37
CA LEU A 172 2.96 16.22 -7.11
C LEU A 172 2.27 15.64 -8.36
N MET A 173 1.84 16.52 -9.26
CA MET A 173 1.21 16.12 -10.51
C MET A 173 2.22 15.70 -11.58
N GLU A 174 3.50 16.06 -11.44
CA GLU A 174 4.56 15.72 -12.39
C GLU A 174 5.49 14.61 -11.90
N ASN A 175 5.51 14.32 -10.60
CA ASN A 175 6.38 13.30 -10.00
C ASN A 175 5.55 12.23 -9.26
N LEU A 176 5.56 11.01 -9.81
CA LEU A 176 4.81 9.88 -9.25
C LEU A 176 5.33 9.43 -7.88
N ASP A 177 6.64 9.39 -7.69
CA ASP A 177 7.25 8.95 -6.44
C ASP A 177 6.90 9.90 -5.29
N LEU A 178 7.00 11.21 -5.53
CA LEU A 178 6.65 12.24 -4.56
C LEU A 178 5.16 12.18 -4.17
N LEU A 179 4.28 11.93 -5.15
CA LEU A 179 2.86 11.74 -4.88
C LEU A 179 2.60 10.51 -3.99
N LEU A 180 3.24 9.37 -4.29
CA LEU A 180 3.07 8.16 -3.50
C LEU A 180 3.62 8.31 -2.07
N GLU A 181 4.75 8.98 -1.90
CA GLU A 181 5.29 9.35 -0.58
C GLU A 181 4.31 10.22 0.21
N THR A 182 3.78 11.27 -0.43
CA THR A 182 2.81 12.17 0.21
C THR A 182 1.53 11.42 0.61
N LEU A 183 1.05 10.49 -0.22
CA LEU A 183 -0.13 9.67 0.11
C LEU A 183 0.15 8.71 1.27
N ARG A 184 1.37 8.16 1.39
CA ARG A 184 1.78 7.35 2.54
C ARG A 184 1.80 8.16 3.83
N ASP A 185 2.31 9.39 3.79
CA ASP A 185 2.31 10.26 4.95
C ASP A 185 0.88 10.57 5.44
N ILE A 186 -0.05 10.80 4.50
CA ILE A 186 -1.47 10.97 4.81
C ILE A 186 -2.04 9.69 5.43
N ALA A 187 -1.73 8.51 4.87
CA ALA A 187 -2.20 7.23 5.39
C ALA A 187 -1.71 6.99 6.83
N ASN A 188 -0.41 7.23 7.08
CA ASN A 188 0.19 7.11 8.41
C ASN A 188 -0.44 8.07 9.42
N TYR A 189 -0.78 9.29 9.00
CA TYR A 189 -1.48 10.26 9.85
C TYR A 189 -2.90 9.82 10.19
N ASP A 190 -3.64 9.28 9.22
CA ASP A 190 -4.97 8.73 9.45
C ASP A 190 -4.91 7.56 10.44
N ASP A 191 -3.97 6.63 10.27
CA ASP A 191 -3.79 5.50 11.20
C ASP A 191 -3.45 5.97 12.62
N ALA A 192 -2.56 6.96 12.75
CA ALA A 192 -2.20 7.54 14.05
C ALA A 192 -3.36 8.27 14.74
N THR A 193 -4.27 8.87 13.96
CA THR A 193 -5.45 9.54 14.51
C THR A 193 -6.60 8.58 14.83
N HIS A 194 -6.74 7.49 14.08
CA HIS A 194 -7.70 6.41 14.34
C HIS A 194 -7.28 5.46 15.47
N HIS A 195 -5.98 5.29 15.72
CA HIS A 195 -5.44 4.51 16.84
C HIS A 195 -5.35 5.24 18.18
N LYS A 196 -5.90 6.46 18.29
CA LYS A 196 -6.21 6.98 19.63
C LYS A 196 -7.23 6.01 20.25
N PRO A 197 -6.90 5.32 21.36
CA PRO A 197 -7.90 4.53 22.05
C PRO A 197 -9.06 5.46 22.37
N ASN A 198 -10.27 4.93 22.22
CA ASN A 198 -11.51 5.62 22.54
C ASN A 198 -11.62 5.79 24.08
N TYR A 199 -10.67 6.50 24.66
CA TYR A 199 -10.61 6.92 26.05
C TYR A 199 -10.49 8.45 26.07
N ALA A 200 -11.57 9.08 25.63
CA ALA A 200 -11.96 10.42 26.08
C ALA A 200 -13.35 10.71 25.49
N GLU A 201 -14.33 9.99 26.01
CA GLU A 201 -15.66 10.58 26.11
C GLU A 201 -15.50 11.88 26.94
N LYS A 202 -15.56 13.02 26.23
CA LYS A 202 -15.72 14.39 26.74
C LYS A 202 -14.86 14.77 27.96
N GLN A 203 -13.69 15.35 27.71
CA GLN A 203 -13.32 16.58 28.44
C GLN A 203 -12.76 17.59 27.44
N ALA A 204 -13.62 18.51 27.04
CA ALA A 204 -13.18 19.79 26.50
C ALA A 204 -12.50 20.56 27.63
N THR A 205 -11.18 20.45 27.76
CA THR A 205 -10.38 21.42 28.51
C THR A 205 -10.19 22.65 27.63
N ALA A 206 -11.23 23.49 27.59
CA ALA A 206 -11.07 24.89 27.27
C ALA A 206 -10.21 25.52 28.37
N LEU A 207 -9.15 26.25 27.97
CA LEU A 207 -8.50 27.26 28.79
C LEU A 207 -9.54 28.33 29.14
N SER A 208 -10.32 28.10 30.18
CA SER A 208 -11.17 29.11 30.79
C SER A 208 -10.43 29.65 32.00
N SER A 209 -10.15 30.95 31.96
CA SER A 209 -9.73 31.73 33.11
C SER A 209 -10.61 31.39 34.32
N ASN A 210 -10.01 31.39 35.52
CA ASN A 210 -10.69 31.31 36.80
C ASN A 210 -11.66 32.50 36.96
N GLY A 211 -12.82 32.38 36.34
CA GLY A 211 -13.98 33.23 36.53
C GLY A 211 -14.76 32.72 37.73
N ARG A 212 -14.61 33.44 38.84
CA ARG A 212 -15.56 33.59 39.96
C ARG A 212 -16.62 32.48 40.04
N THR A 213 -16.41 31.56 40.96
CA THR A 213 -17.49 30.77 41.55
C THR A 213 -18.63 31.72 41.93
N ARG A 214 -19.77 31.56 41.26
CA ARG A 214 -21.01 32.24 41.64
C ARG A 214 -21.26 31.90 43.11
N PRO A 215 -21.46 32.89 44.01
CA PRO A 215 -21.75 32.58 45.41
C PRO A 215 -23.02 31.74 45.50
N PRO A 216 -23.14 30.87 46.54
CA PRO A 216 -24.29 29.99 46.71
C PRO A 216 -25.59 30.80 46.63
N PRO A 217 -26.67 30.22 46.07
CA PRO A 217 -27.92 30.93 45.88
C PRO A 217 -28.42 31.46 47.23
N LYS A 218 -28.68 32.78 47.27
CA LYS A 218 -29.39 33.40 48.40
C LYS A 218 -30.82 32.87 48.44
N CYS A 219 -31.34 32.78 49.67
CA CYS A 219 -32.60 32.19 50.07
C CYS A 219 -33.73 32.49 49.10
N LYS A 220 -34.50 31.45 48.74
CA LYS A 220 -35.54 31.52 47.71
C LYS A 220 -36.88 31.15 48.34
N ASN A 221 -37.92 31.95 48.07
CA ASN A 221 -39.29 31.75 48.54
C ASN A 221 -39.48 31.73 50.08
N GLY A 222 -38.81 32.62 50.81
CA GLY A 222 -39.06 32.81 52.25
C GLY A 222 -38.56 31.67 53.14
N VAL A 223 -37.66 30.82 52.63
CA VAL A 223 -37.01 29.75 53.40
C VAL A 223 -35.51 29.99 53.36
N ASP A 224 -34.88 30.01 54.54
CA ASP A 224 -33.45 30.21 54.68
C ASP A 224 -32.66 29.00 54.17
N ASN A 225 -31.52 29.25 53.53
CA ASN A 225 -30.63 28.19 53.04
C ASN A 225 -29.60 27.89 54.14
N PRO A 226 -29.62 26.71 54.77
CA PRO A 226 -28.68 26.37 55.85
C PRO A 226 -27.21 26.29 55.41
N GLU A 227 -26.94 26.27 54.10
CA GLU A 227 -25.58 26.35 53.54
C GLU A 227 -25.13 27.79 53.23
N ALA A 228 -25.95 28.80 53.56
CA ALA A 228 -25.59 30.19 53.38
C ALA A 228 -24.56 30.63 54.44
N SER A 229 -23.62 31.48 54.04
CA SER A 229 -22.56 32.00 54.91
C SER A 229 -23.03 33.15 55.83
N TYR A 230 -24.32 33.31 56.06
CA TYR A 230 -24.92 34.31 56.94
C TYR A 230 -25.94 33.67 57.87
N SER A 231 -26.13 34.25 59.06
CA SER A 231 -27.19 33.82 59.98
C SER A 231 -28.56 34.24 59.47
N GLU A 232 -29.59 33.43 59.76
CA GLU A 232 -30.99 33.64 59.36
C GLU A 232 -31.50 35.05 59.69
N GLU A 233 -31.07 35.62 60.84
CA GLU A 233 -31.42 36.96 61.31
C GLU A 233 -30.96 38.12 60.39
N ASN A 234 -30.01 37.85 59.49
CA ASN A 234 -29.43 38.80 58.54
C ASN A 234 -29.81 38.49 57.08
N CYS A 235 -30.74 37.56 56.86
CA CYS A 235 -31.23 37.21 55.54
C CYS A 235 -32.19 38.30 55.00
N TRP A 236 -31.78 39.06 53.99
CA TRP A 236 -32.63 40.10 53.38
C TRP A 236 -33.88 39.57 52.67
N ALA A 237 -33.97 38.26 52.44
CA ALA A 237 -35.18 37.64 51.91
C ALA A 237 -36.25 37.44 53.00
N LEU A 238 -35.84 37.31 54.28
CA LEU A 238 -36.72 37.22 55.45
C LEU A 238 -36.92 38.57 56.14
N HIS A 239 -35.92 39.44 56.09
CA HIS A 239 -35.90 40.78 56.69
C HIS A 239 -35.59 41.87 55.64
N PRO A 240 -36.54 42.22 54.76
CA PRO A 240 -36.36 43.22 53.70
C PRO A 240 -35.98 44.61 54.21
N GLU A 241 -36.34 44.92 55.46
CA GLU A 241 -36.07 46.19 56.15
C GLU A 241 -34.60 46.41 56.51
N LYS A 242 -33.77 45.36 56.50
CA LYS A 242 -32.32 45.45 56.80
C LYS A 242 -31.45 45.55 55.55
N ARG A 243 -32.04 45.89 54.40
CA ARG A 243 -31.34 46.03 53.12
C ARG A 243 -30.59 47.38 53.09
N PRO A 244 -29.29 47.43 52.76
CA PRO A 244 -28.53 48.66 52.59
C PRO A 244 -29.05 49.55 51.47
#